data_AF-A0A514XIA0-F1
#
_entry.id   AF-A0A514XIA0-F1
#
_cell.length_a   1.000
_cell.length_b   1.000
_cell.length_c   1.000
_cell.angle_alpha   90.00
_cell.angle_beta   90.00
_cell.angle_gamma   90.00
#
_symmetry.space_group_name_H-M   'P 1'
#
loop_
_entity.id
_entity.type
_entity.pdbx_description
1 polymer ?
#
loop_
_entity_poly.entity_id
_entity_poly.type
_entity_poly.pdbx_seq_one_letter_code
_entity_poly.pdbx_strand_id
1 'polypeptide(L)'
;MAVPALKDNAAMASEIKKIDDAGLFDMGKVDSSELGSPESFRYKILTLVLGERYDRAIEELKDFLDEPSEYPDFKGKITRFIHHGIDLIYAIKAKRGFPGINSLTRAKQQELREKFKEHFKELQYILKTIEKIQTDLRIADARSTIYVVRALCAAALGIIILAFWMDIVHGLAQTSVIVFDDAFGRLANWLVELVGL
;
A
#
# COMPACT_ATOMS: atom_id res chain seq x y z
N MET A 1 -26.76 -22.10 7.15
CA MET A 1 -26.13 -21.09 8.02
C MET A 1 -25.87 -19.87 7.15
N ALA A 2 -26.68 -18.81 7.30
CA ALA A 2 -26.65 -17.66 6.40
C ALA A 2 -25.61 -16.63 6.87
N VAL A 3 -24.81 -16.15 5.93
CA VAL A 3 -23.68 -15.23 6.12
C VAL A 3 -24.19 -13.88 6.67
N PRO A 4 -23.79 -13.46 7.88
CA PRO A 4 -24.30 -12.24 8.52
C PRO A 4 -23.88 -10.93 7.81
N ALA A 5 -22.76 -10.92 7.08
CA ALA A 5 -22.20 -9.72 6.45
C ALA A 5 -23.08 -9.07 5.37
N LEU A 6 -23.90 -9.86 4.66
CA LEU A 6 -24.77 -9.33 3.60
C LEU A 6 -25.99 -8.58 4.17
N LYS A 7 -26.40 -8.93 5.39
CA LYS A 7 -27.56 -8.31 6.04
C LYS A 7 -27.19 -6.94 6.64
N ASP A 8 -25.97 -6.80 7.14
CA ASP A 8 -25.44 -5.53 7.66
C ASP A 8 -25.19 -4.53 6.52
N ASN A 9 -24.66 -4.98 5.38
CA ASN A 9 -24.47 -4.12 4.20
C ASN A 9 -25.79 -3.64 3.59
N ALA A 10 -26.83 -4.49 3.58
CA ALA A 10 -28.17 -4.11 3.12
C ALA A 10 -28.88 -3.15 4.09
N ALA A 11 -28.67 -3.33 5.41
CA ALA A 11 -29.18 -2.42 6.43
C ALA A 11 -28.52 -1.04 6.33
N MET A 12 -27.20 -0.96 6.15
CA MET A 12 -26.49 0.31 5.92
C MET A 12 -26.95 1.00 4.62
N ALA A 13 -27.14 0.26 3.52
CA ALA A 13 -27.69 0.80 2.28
C ALA A 13 -29.11 1.37 2.43
N SER A 14 -29.92 0.79 3.33
CA SER A 14 -31.27 1.27 3.63
C SER A 14 -31.31 2.47 4.57
N GLU A 15 -30.35 2.61 5.49
CA GLU A 15 -30.15 3.82 6.31
C GLU A 15 -29.70 5.00 5.44
N ILE A 16 -28.82 4.76 4.46
CA ILE A 16 -28.36 5.79 3.50
C ILE A 16 -29.55 6.40 2.73
N LYS A 17 -30.50 5.58 2.27
CA LYS A 17 -31.72 6.07 1.58
C LYS A 17 -32.66 6.89 2.45
N LYS A 18 -32.64 6.73 3.78
CA LYS A 18 -33.46 7.54 4.70
C LYS A 18 -32.78 8.86 5.08
N ILE A 19 -31.46 8.95 4.96
CA ILE A 19 -30.71 10.19 5.21
C ILE A 19 -30.90 11.21 4.06
N ASP A 20 -31.26 10.76 2.86
CA ASP A 20 -31.57 11.61 1.69
C ASP A 20 -32.78 12.56 1.89
N ASP A 21 -33.68 12.31 2.86
CA ASP A 21 -34.96 13.02 2.98
C ASP A 21 -35.06 14.05 4.14
N ALA A 22 -33.98 14.30 4.90
CA ALA A 22 -34.05 15.19 6.07
C ALA A 22 -33.00 16.30 6.08
N GLY A 23 -33.42 17.49 5.60
CA GLY A 23 -33.14 18.77 6.26
C GLY A 23 -31.77 19.44 6.02
N LEU A 24 -31.82 20.62 5.40
CA LEU A 24 -30.86 21.75 5.44
C LEU A 24 -29.39 21.52 5.01
N PHE A 25 -28.81 20.37 5.27
CA PHE A 25 -27.44 19.96 4.91
C PHE A 25 -27.43 18.82 3.89
N ASP A 26 -28.46 18.75 3.04
CA ASP A 26 -28.52 17.85 1.89
C ASP A 26 -27.25 18.04 1.03
N MET A 27 -26.34 17.09 1.13
CA MET A 27 -25.24 16.94 0.19
C MET A 27 -25.83 16.29 -1.04
N GLY A 28 -26.48 17.09 -1.87
CA GLY A 28 -27.15 16.60 -3.07
C GLY A 28 -26.28 15.57 -3.78
N LYS A 29 -26.84 14.36 -3.98
CA LYS A 29 -26.19 13.17 -4.54
C LYS A 29 -24.67 13.20 -4.40
N VAL A 30 -24.15 12.99 -3.18
CA VAL A 30 -22.77 12.51 -3.06
C VAL A 30 -22.73 11.19 -3.84
N ASP A 31 -22.12 11.22 -5.04
CA ASP A 31 -22.03 10.04 -5.87
C ASP A 31 -21.37 8.95 -5.03
N SER A 32 -22.01 7.79 -4.92
CA SER A 32 -21.51 6.68 -4.10
C SER A 32 -20.08 6.24 -4.51
N SER A 33 -19.68 6.61 -5.74
CA SER A 33 -18.33 6.50 -6.29
C SER A 33 -17.28 7.36 -5.54
N GLU A 34 -17.66 8.54 -5.04
CA GLU A 34 -16.77 9.47 -4.33
C GLU A 34 -16.44 8.99 -2.91
N LEU A 35 -17.31 8.20 -2.30
CA LEU A 35 -17.09 7.61 -0.97
C LEU A 35 -16.02 6.52 -1.01
N GLY A 36 -15.82 5.88 -2.17
CA GLY A 36 -14.87 4.78 -2.37
C GLY A 36 -15.51 3.40 -2.35
N SER A 37 -14.67 2.37 -2.40
CA SER A 37 -15.15 0.99 -2.32
C SER A 37 -15.83 0.76 -0.96
N PRO A 38 -16.92 -0.02 -0.88
CA PRO A 38 -17.64 -0.26 0.37
C PRO A 38 -16.77 -0.83 1.51
N GLU A 39 -15.73 -1.57 1.16
CA GLU A 39 -14.76 -2.16 2.09
C GLU A 39 -13.62 -1.20 2.46
N SER A 40 -13.58 0.02 1.90
CA SER A 40 -12.48 0.95 2.10
C SER A 40 -12.61 1.71 3.42
N PHE A 41 -11.47 1.98 4.05
CA PHE A 41 -11.41 2.77 5.28
C PHE A 41 -12.06 4.15 5.09
N ARG A 42 -11.82 4.78 3.93
CA ARG A 42 -12.47 6.04 3.58
C ARG A 42 -14.00 5.92 3.57
N TYR A 43 -14.55 4.88 2.94
CA TYR A 43 -16.00 4.69 2.87
C TYR A 43 -16.62 4.57 4.26
N LYS A 44 -16.00 3.79 5.15
CA LYS A 44 -16.46 3.60 6.54
C LYS A 44 -16.53 4.93 7.31
N ILE A 45 -15.45 5.71 7.30
CA ILE A 45 -15.39 7.00 8.02
C ILE A 45 -16.35 8.02 7.43
N LEU A 46 -16.38 8.18 6.10
CA LEU A 46 -17.28 9.16 5.46
C LEU A 46 -18.75 8.81 5.69
N THR A 47 -19.11 7.52 5.68
CA THR A 47 -20.48 7.07 5.98
C THR A 47 -20.87 7.38 7.43
N LEU A 48 -19.97 7.18 8.40
CA LEU A 48 -20.21 7.55 9.80
C LEU A 48 -20.40 9.07 9.98
N VAL A 49 -19.62 9.88 9.27
CA VAL A 49 -19.71 11.36 9.29
C VAL A 49 -21.01 11.85 8.64
N LEU A 50 -21.46 11.19 7.55
CA LEU A 50 -22.74 11.49 6.91
C LEU A 50 -23.94 11.10 7.79
N GLY A 51 -23.84 9.95 8.47
CA GLY A 51 -24.85 9.46 9.43
C GLY A 51 -24.82 10.13 10.80
N GLU A 52 -24.14 11.27 10.95
CA GLU A 52 -24.03 12.06 12.19
C GLU A 52 -23.39 11.32 13.39
N ARG A 53 -22.76 10.17 13.15
CA ARG A 53 -22.07 9.39 14.18
C ARG A 53 -20.61 9.82 14.30
N TYR A 54 -20.40 11.10 14.65
CA TYR A 54 -19.07 11.71 14.73
C TYR A 54 -18.16 11.04 15.76
N ASP A 55 -18.71 10.69 16.92
CA ASP A 55 -17.91 10.14 18.02
C ASP A 55 -17.35 8.75 17.63
N ARG A 56 -18.16 7.91 16.97
CA ARG A 56 -17.69 6.65 16.37
C ARG A 56 -16.66 6.84 15.26
N ALA A 57 -16.83 7.86 14.42
CA ALA A 57 -15.86 8.14 13.35
C ALA A 57 -14.49 8.52 13.92
N ILE A 58 -14.47 9.25 15.05
CA ILE A 58 -13.24 9.63 15.76
C ILE A 58 -12.62 8.41 16.44
N GLU A 59 -13.42 7.55 17.08
CA GLU A 59 -12.95 6.29 17.65
C GLU A 59 -12.30 5.41 16.57
N GLU A 60 -12.97 5.18 15.44
CA GLU A 60 -12.42 4.40 14.33
C GLU A 60 -11.10 4.97 13.76
N LEU A 61 -10.96 6.29 13.73
CA LEU A 61 -9.70 6.95 13.32
C LEU A 61 -8.57 6.73 14.35
N LYS A 62 -8.90 6.69 15.65
CA LYS A 62 -7.94 6.41 16.72
C LYS A 62 -7.58 4.93 16.75
N ASP A 63 -8.55 4.05 16.62
CA ASP A 63 -8.36 2.61 16.57
C ASP A 63 -7.47 2.25 15.38
N PHE A 64 -7.67 2.87 14.22
CA PHE A 64 -6.79 2.69 13.05
C PHE A 64 -5.35 3.15 13.30
N LEU A 65 -5.14 4.16 14.16
CA LEU A 65 -3.79 4.60 14.54
C LEU A 65 -3.13 3.66 15.55
N ASP A 66 -3.93 3.03 16.41
CA ASP A 66 -3.47 2.10 17.44
C ASP A 66 -3.30 0.67 16.94
N GLU A 67 -3.94 0.31 15.82
CA GLU A 67 -3.73 -0.95 15.15
C GLU A 67 -2.23 -1.11 14.78
N PRO A 68 -1.57 -2.20 15.20
CA PRO A 68 -0.16 -2.40 14.92
C PRO A 68 0.06 -2.56 13.41
N SER A 69 0.69 -1.55 12.80
CA SER A 69 1.03 -1.62 11.39
C SER A 69 2.27 -2.48 11.17
N GLU A 70 2.23 -3.36 10.16
CA GLU A 70 3.38 -4.15 9.71
C GLU A 70 4.59 -3.30 9.27
N TYR A 71 4.38 -1.99 9.05
CA TYR A 71 5.38 -1.08 8.49
C TYR A 71 5.91 -0.08 9.56
N PRO A 72 7.23 -0.07 9.86
CA PRO A 72 7.81 0.67 10.98
C PRO A 72 7.67 2.21 10.91
N ASP A 73 7.43 2.80 9.73
CA ASP A 73 7.26 4.26 9.55
C ASP A 73 5.82 4.71 9.26
N PHE A 74 4.89 3.77 9.11
CA PHE A 74 3.53 4.06 8.68
C PHE A 74 2.77 4.90 9.71
N LYS A 75 2.84 4.49 10.97
CA LYS A 75 2.20 5.19 12.10
C LYS A 75 2.65 6.66 12.17
N GLY A 76 3.95 6.93 12.08
CA GLY A 76 4.49 8.29 12.14
C GLY A 76 4.00 9.18 11.00
N LYS A 77 3.94 8.66 9.77
CA LYS A 77 3.45 9.42 8.60
C LYS A 77 1.95 9.72 8.66
N ILE A 78 1.16 8.77 9.17
CA ILE A 78 -0.31 8.87 9.15
C ILE A 78 -0.87 9.60 10.37
N THR A 79 -0.16 9.60 11.51
CA THR A 79 -0.58 10.31 12.72
C THR A 79 -1.01 11.75 12.44
N ARG A 80 -0.22 12.50 11.66
CA ARG A 80 -0.55 13.89 11.29
C ARG A 80 -1.85 13.99 10.48
N PHE A 81 -2.06 13.09 9.54
CA PHE A 81 -3.25 13.05 8.70
C PHE A 81 -4.50 12.63 9.49
N ILE A 82 -4.35 11.67 10.40
CA ILE A 82 -5.43 11.22 11.30
C ILE A 82 -5.84 12.35 12.23
N HIS A 83 -4.89 13.01 12.90
CA HIS A 83 -5.20 14.15 13.78
C HIS A 83 -5.89 15.29 13.00
N HIS A 84 -5.39 15.64 11.82
CA HIS A 84 -6.04 16.64 10.96
C HIS A 84 -7.46 16.19 10.53
N GLY A 85 -7.66 14.90 10.24
CA GLY A 85 -8.98 14.33 9.97
C GLY A 85 -9.93 14.43 11.16
N ILE A 86 -9.45 14.19 12.38
CA ILE A 86 -10.23 14.33 13.62
C ILE A 86 -10.65 15.79 13.82
N ASP A 87 -9.74 16.75 13.60
CA ASP A 87 -10.04 18.18 13.71
C ASP A 87 -11.13 18.61 12.71
N LEU A 88 -11.07 18.10 11.48
CA LEU A 88 -12.11 18.34 10.47
C LEU A 88 -13.46 17.76 10.88
N ILE A 89 -13.49 16.57 11.49
CA ILE A 89 -14.73 15.98 12.01
C ILE A 89 -15.32 16.84 13.14
N TYR A 90 -14.49 17.35 14.06
CA TYR A 90 -14.96 18.28 15.09
C TYR A 90 -15.51 19.58 14.49
N ALA A 91 -14.82 20.14 13.48
CA ALA A 91 -15.28 21.33 12.78
C ALA A 91 -16.62 21.09 12.06
N ILE A 92 -16.81 19.91 11.47
CA ILE A 92 -18.06 19.49 10.84
C ILE A 92 -19.18 19.36 11.89
N LYS A 93 -18.92 18.69 13.01
CA LYS A 93 -19.88 18.53 14.12
C LYS A 93 -20.35 19.88 14.65
N ALA A 94 -19.42 20.82 14.86
CA ALA A 94 -19.74 22.17 15.34
C ALA A 94 -20.57 22.99 14.36
N LYS A 95 -20.33 22.86 13.05
CA LYS A 95 -21.05 23.61 12.01
C LYS A 95 -22.44 23.05 11.72
N ARG A 96 -22.61 21.73 11.78
CA ARG A 96 -23.92 21.08 11.56
C ARG A 96 -24.82 21.19 12.80
N GLY A 97 -24.25 21.14 14.00
CA GLY A 97 -24.96 21.29 15.27
C GLY A 97 -25.12 22.73 15.78
N PHE A 98 -24.99 23.74 14.92
CA PHE A 98 -25.04 25.13 15.37
C PHE A 98 -26.43 25.47 15.95
N PRO A 99 -26.54 25.93 17.20
CA PRO A 99 -27.83 26.21 17.82
C PRO A 99 -28.50 27.40 17.12
N GLY A 100 -29.76 27.24 16.73
CA GLY A 100 -30.52 28.32 16.10
C GLY A 100 -30.19 28.57 14.63
N ILE A 101 -29.69 27.59 13.88
CA ILE A 101 -29.48 27.74 12.42
C ILE A 101 -30.73 28.27 11.70
N ASN A 102 -31.92 27.81 12.09
CA ASN A 102 -33.19 28.26 11.50
C ASN A 102 -33.53 29.74 11.78
N SER A 103 -32.85 30.35 12.76
CA SER A 103 -32.98 31.77 13.11
C SER A 103 -32.00 32.66 12.33
N LEU A 104 -31.02 32.07 11.63
CA LEU A 104 -30.06 32.79 10.80
C LEU A 104 -30.65 33.19 9.46
N THR A 105 -30.08 34.24 8.85
CA THR A 105 -30.42 34.65 7.49
C THR A 105 -30.02 33.56 6.49
N ARG A 106 -30.75 33.45 5.38
CA ARG A 106 -30.45 32.48 4.29
C ARG A 106 -29.00 32.57 3.81
N ALA A 107 -28.44 33.77 3.75
CA ALA A 107 -27.04 33.98 3.36
C ALA A 107 -26.06 33.30 4.34
N LYS A 108 -26.29 33.41 5.65
CA LYS A 108 -25.45 32.75 6.67
C LYS A 108 -25.65 31.23 6.70
N GLN A 109 -26.86 30.74 6.46
CA GLN A 109 -27.11 29.31 6.29
C GLN A 109 -26.35 28.74 5.09
N GLN A 110 -26.31 29.46 3.97
CA GLN A 110 -25.56 29.08 2.78
C GLN A 110 -24.05 29.06 3.03
N GLU A 111 -23.50 30.07 3.72
CA GLU A 111 -22.09 30.14 4.10
C GLU A 111 -21.67 28.93 4.98
N LEU A 112 -22.50 28.57 5.98
CA LEU A 112 -22.28 27.37 6.79
C LEU A 112 -22.28 26.10 5.96
N ARG A 113 -23.21 25.98 5.00
CA ARG A 113 -23.33 24.82 4.11
C ARG A 113 -22.10 24.67 3.20
N GLU A 114 -21.59 25.77 2.66
CA GLU A 114 -20.39 25.76 1.82
C GLU A 114 -19.16 25.36 2.63
N LYS A 115 -19.01 25.90 3.83
CA LYS A 115 -17.91 25.54 4.75
C LYS A 115 -17.97 24.08 5.19
N PHE A 116 -19.16 23.54 5.38
CA PHE A 116 -19.35 22.11 5.65
C PHE A 116 -18.88 21.25 4.46
N LYS A 117 -19.28 21.61 3.23
CA LYS A 117 -18.85 20.90 2.02
C LYS A 117 -17.33 20.97 1.81
N GLU A 118 -16.72 22.12 2.12
CA GLU A 118 -15.28 22.31 2.04
C GLU A 118 -14.53 21.35 2.99
N HIS A 119 -14.90 21.32 4.28
CA HIS A 119 -14.28 20.39 5.23
C HIS A 119 -14.54 18.93 4.93
N PHE A 120 -15.71 18.59 4.37
CA PHE A 120 -16.00 17.23 3.97
C PHE A 120 -15.13 16.78 2.79
N LYS A 121 -14.94 17.63 1.77
CA LYS A 121 -14.02 17.35 0.66
C LYS A 121 -12.57 17.26 1.13
N GLU A 122 -12.16 18.09 2.07
CA GLU A 122 -10.83 18.02 2.67
C GLU A 122 -10.61 16.71 3.42
N LEU A 123 -11.60 16.29 4.23
CA LEU A 123 -11.58 15.00 4.92
C LEU A 123 -11.46 13.83 3.92
N GLN A 124 -12.22 13.87 2.83
CA GLN A 124 -12.14 12.88 1.76
C GLN A 124 -10.74 12.81 1.13
N TYR A 125 -10.11 13.96 0.88
CA TYR A 125 -8.76 14.04 0.33
C TYR A 125 -7.71 13.43 1.27
N ILE A 126 -7.82 13.71 2.57
CA ILE A 126 -6.91 13.17 3.58
C ILE A 126 -7.05 11.66 3.67
N LEU A 127 -8.28 11.14 3.75
CA LEU A 127 -8.55 9.70 3.80
C LEU A 127 -8.03 8.99 2.54
N LYS A 128 -8.20 9.59 1.37
CA LYS A 128 -7.62 9.08 0.11
C LYS A 128 -6.09 9.05 0.14
N THR A 129 -5.47 10.05 0.76
CA THR A 129 -4.01 10.11 0.92
C THR A 129 -3.51 8.99 1.84
N ILE A 130 -4.22 8.72 2.94
CA ILE A 130 -3.92 7.61 3.86
C ILE A 130 -3.99 6.25 3.12
N GLU A 131 -5.07 6.00 2.38
CA GLU A 131 -5.21 4.77 1.56
C GLU A 131 -4.07 4.63 0.52
N LYS A 132 -3.67 5.75 -0.09
CA LYS A 132 -2.57 5.77 -1.06
C LYS A 132 -1.24 5.41 -0.39
N ILE A 133 -0.94 5.97 0.78
CA ILE A 133 0.28 5.66 1.55
C ILE A 133 0.33 4.16 1.87
N GLN A 134 -0.79 3.56 2.29
CA GLN A 134 -0.88 2.13 2.57
C GLN A 134 -0.62 1.29 1.32
N THR A 135 -1.19 1.68 0.19
CA THR A 135 -1.01 1.00 -1.10
C THR A 135 0.43 1.12 -1.60
N ASP A 136 1.03 2.30 -1.48
CA ASP A 136 2.41 2.54 -1.90
C ASP A 136 3.41 1.70 -1.09
N LEU A 137 3.18 1.53 0.22
CA LEU A 137 4.00 0.66 1.07
C LEU A 137 3.88 -0.82 0.67
N ARG A 138 2.65 -1.30 0.43
CA ARG A 138 2.43 -2.68 -0.06
C ARG A 138 3.16 -2.94 -1.38
N ILE A 139 3.13 -1.97 -2.30
CA ILE A 139 3.83 -2.07 -3.58
C ILE A 139 5.35 -2.05 -3.38
N ALA A 140 5.85 -1.21 -2.47
CA ALA A 140 7.29 -1.12 -2.18
C ALA A 140 7.82 -2.44 -1.63
N ASP A 141 7.08 -3.07 -0.71
CA ASP A 141 7.45 -4.37 -0.14
C ASP A 141 7.49 -5.49 -1.19
N ALA A 142 6.45 -5.58 -2.03
CA ALA A 142 6.42 -6.52 -3.15
C ALA A 142 7.59 -6.31 -4.13
N ARG A 143 7.94 -5.05 -4.42
CA ARG A 143 9.07 -4.73 -5.30
C ARG A 143 10.41 -5.14 -4.67
N SER A 144 10.57 -4.93 -3.37
CA SER A 144 11.78 -5.33 -2.65
C SER A 144 12.01 -6.84 -2.72
N THR A 145 10.96 -7.64 -2.56
CA THR A 145 11.00 -9.10 -2.67
C THR A 145 11.42 -9.55 -4.07
N ILE A 146 10.91 -8.89 -5.12
CA ILE A 146 11.31 -9.19 -6.50
C ILE A 146 12.80 -8.94 -6.73
N TYR A 147 13.36 -7.85 -6.17
CA TYR A 147 14.80 -7.59 -6.29
C TYR A 147 15.63 -8.66 -5.59
N VAL A 148 15.21 -9.10 -4.40
CA VAL A 148 15.90 -10.18 -3.66
C VAL A 148 15.89 -11.49 -4.45
N VAL A 149 14.74 -11.88 -5.01
CA VAL A 149 14.63 -13.09 -5.84
C VAL A 149 15.53 -12.99 -7.08
N ARG A 150 15.54 -11.83 -7.74
CA ARG A 150 16.41 -11.62 -8.91
C ARG A 150 17.89 -11.69 -8.55
N ALA A 151 18.28 -11.10 -7.43
CA ALA A 151 19.65 -11.17 -6.92
C ALA A 151 20.06 -12.61 -6.58
N LEU A 152 19.16 -13.38 -5.96
CA LEU A 152 19.38 -14.79 -5.65
C LEU A 152 19.57 -15.64 -6.91
N CYS A 153 18.73 -15.46 -7.93
CA CYS A 153 18.91 -16.13 -9.23
C CYS A 153 20.23 -15.75 -9.91
N ALA A 154 20.61 -14.47 -9.88
CA ALA A 154 21.88 -14.00 -10.45
C ALA A 154 23.09 -14.58 -9.70
N ALA A 155 23.03 -14.65 -8.36
CA ALA A 155 24.07 -15.26 -7.54
C ALA A 155 24.19 -16.77 -7.82
N ALA A 156 23.07 -17.49 -7.93
CA ALA A 156 23.05 -18.91 -8.27
C ALA A 156 23.69 -19.18 -9.65
N LEU A 157 23.34 -18.38 -10.67
CA LEU A 157 23.98 -18.46 -11.98
C LEU A 157 25.48 -18.16 -11.92
N GLY A 158 25.89 -17.17 -11.12
CA GLY A 158 27.30 -16.85 -10.91
C GLY A 158 28.09 -18.03 -10.32
N ILE A 159 27.52 -18.72 -9.33
CA ILE A 159 28.13 -19.92 -8.73
C ILE A 159 28.25 -21.04 -9.76
N ILE A 160 27.20 -21.28 -10.55
CA ILE A 160 27.21 -22.30 -11.61
C ILE A 160 28.32 -21.99 -12.63
N ILE A 161 28.41 -20.75 -13.10
CA ILE A 161 29.44 -20.33 -14.06
C ILE A 161 30.84 -20.52 -13.48
N LEU A 162 31.06 -20.14 -12.22
CA LEU A 162 32.35 -20.33 -11.54
C LEU A 162 32.72 -21.81 -11.37
N ALA A 163 31.74 -22.66 -11.03
CA ALA A 163 31.96 -24.10 -10.93
C ALA A 163 32.35 -24.69 -12.29
N PHE A 164 31.62 -24.36 -13.36
CA PHE A 164 31.97 -24.76 -14.72
C PHE A 164 33.36 -24.25 -15.13
N TRP A 165 33.70 -23.02 -14.79
CA TRP A 165 35.01 -22.45 -15.08
C TRP A 165 36.13 -23.23 -14.37
N MET A 166 35.94 -23.55 -13.09
CA MET A 166 36.89 -24.36 -12.34
C MET A 166 37.04 -25.76 -12.94
N ASP A 167 35.95 -26.43 -13.31
CA ASP A 167 36.01 -27.76 -13.92
C ASP A 167 36.73 -27.74 -15.26
N ILE A 168 36.49 -26.72 -16.09
CA ILE A 168 37.19 -26.51 -17.36
C ILE A 168 38.69 -26.30 -17.11
N VAL A 169 39.06 -25.42 -16.19
CA VAL A 169 40.48 -25.15 -15.90
C VAL A 169 41.18 -26.38 -15.33
N HIS A 170 40.59 -27.08 -14.36
CA HIS A 170 41.22 -28.27 -13.79
C HIS A 170 41.29 -29.43 -14.79
N GLY A 171 40.23 -29.68 -15.55
CA GLY A 171 40.19 -30.73 -16.56
C GLY A 171 41.15 -30.46 -17.73
N LEU A 172 41.17 -29.23 -18.26
CA LEU A 172 42.08 -28.84 -19.33
C LEU A 172 43.54 -28.72 -18.86
N ALA A 173 43.79 -28.25 -17.64
CA ALA A 173 45.15 -28.14 -17.13
C ALA A 173 45.80 -29.52 -16.95
N GLN A 174 45.08 -30.49 -16.37
CA GLN A 174 45.61 -31.85 -16.21
C GLN A 174 45.88 -32.52 -17.55
N THR A 175 44.93 -32.44 -18.49
CA THR A 175 45.12 -33.03 -19.82
C THR A 175 46.21 -32.33 -20.62
N SER A 176 46.35 -31.01 -20.52
CA SER A 176 47.43 -30.27 -21.17
C SER A 176 48.79 -30.68 -20.63
N VAL A 177 48.96 -30.80 -19.30
CA VAL A 177 50.24 -31.23 -18.70
C VAL A 177 50.63 -32.63 -19.17
N ILE A 178 49.68 -33.57 -19.19
CA ILE A 178 49.95 -34.95 -19.65
C ILE A 178 50.36 -34.98 -21.12
N VAL A 179 49.67 -34.22 -21.99
CA VAL A 179 50.00 -34.16 -23.41
C VAL A 179 51.35 -33.49 -23.65
N PHE A 180 51.67 -32.44 -22.88
CA PHE A 180 52.99 -31.81 -22.96
C PHE A 180 54.10 -32.76 -22.52
N ASP A 181 53.89 -33.53 -21.44
CA ASP A 181 54.88 -34.49 -20.95
C ASP A 181 55.09 -35.66 -21.94
N ASP A 182 54.00 -36.21 -22.50
CA ASP A 182 54.09 -37.27 -23.53
C ASP A 182 54.71 -36.74 -24.84
N ALA A 183 54.39 -35.50 -25.25
CA ALA A 183 55.01 -34.87 -26.42
C ALA A 183 56.51 -34.62 -26.21
N PHE A 184 56.90 -34.17 -25.01
CA PHE A 184 58.32 -33.96 -24.68
C PHE A 184 59.07 -35.28 -24.60
N GLY A 185 58.46 -36.33 -24.02
CA GLY A 185 59.01 -37.68 -23.99
C GLY A 185 59.22 -38.28 -25.39
N ARG A 186 58.25 -38.10 -26.29
CA ARG A 186 58.40 -38.52 -27.71
C ARG A 186 59.46 -37.74 -28.46
N LEU A 187 59.57 -36.44 -28.22
CA LEU A 187 60.59 -35.58 -28.82
C LEU A 187 61.99 -35.97 -28.30
N ALA A 188 62.11 -36.24 -27.00
CA ALA A 188 63.35 -36.73 -26.40
C ALA A 188 63.76 -38.10 -26.97
N ASN A 189 62.83 -39.06 -27.09
CA ASN A 189 63.12 -40.37 -27.70
C ASN A 189 63.50 -40.23 -29.18
N TRP A 190 62.82 -39.38 -29.95
CA TRP A 190 63.18 -39.11 -31.33
C TRP A 190 64.57 -38.48 -31.45
N LEU A 191 64.94 -37.55 -30.56
CA LEU A 191 66.28 -36.96 -30.52
C LEU A 191 67.35 -37.99 -30.17
N VAL A 192 67.07 -38.91 -29.25
CA VAL A 192 67.99 -40.01 -28.88
C VAL A 192 68.19 -40.94 -30.09
N GLU A 193 67.11 -41.35 -30.76
CA GLU A 193 67.19 -42.16 -31.98
C GLU A 193 67.93 -41.45 -33.13
N LEU A 194 67.77 -40.13 -33.27
CA LEU A 194 68.45 -39.32 -34.29
C LEU A 194 69.96 -39.18 -34.04
N VAL A 195 70.37 -39.11 -32.78
CA VAL A 195 71.78 -38.95 -32.38
C VAL A 195 72.53 -40.30 -32.37
N GLY A 196 71.82 -41.42 -32.51
CA GLY A 196 72.43 -42.73 -32.76
C GLY A 196 73.12 -43.34 -31.54
N LEU A 197 72.49 -43.22 -30.36
CA LEU A 197 72.77 -44.04 -29.17
C LEU A 197 71.64 -45.05 -28.96
#